data_AF-A0A2H0KLT0-F1
#
_entry.id   AF-A0A2H0KLT0-F1
#
_cell.length_a   1.000
_cell.length_b   1.000
_cell.length_c   1.000
_cell.angle_alpha   90.00
_cell.angle_beta   90.00
_cell.angle_gamma   90.00
#
_symmetry.space_group_name_H-M   'P 1'
#
loop_
_entity.id
_entity.type
_entity.pdbx_description
1 polymer ?
#
loop_
_entity_poly.entity_id
_entity_poly.type
_entity_poly.pdbx_seq_one_letter_code
_entity_poly.pdbx_strand_id
1 'polypeptide(L)'
;MTFCFAVTIYEGSGTNIFAVIDNKLVTTKSNIVYGITRNTILEILNLPIPIEIRDFTFNELLRATEIFITGSNSEVRGVIEINGKVVGNGKVGKFTNEVAKQYKDYVQKITYKI
;
A
#
# COMPACT_ATOMS: atom_id res chain seq x y z
N MET A 1 -18.74 -23.42 -17.43
CA MET A 1 -18.30 -23.15 -16.04
C MET A 1 -16.84 -22.72 -16.12
N THR A 2 -16.58 -21.42 -16.18
CA THR A 2 -15.20 -20.90 -16.33
C THR A 2 -14.58 -20.80 -14.95
N PHE A 3 -13.55 -21.59 -14.67
CA PHE A 3 -12.75 -21.46 -13.45
C PHE A 3 -11.90 -20.18 -13.57
N CYS A 4 -12.25 -19.15 -12.80
CA CYS A 4 -11.41 -17.96 -12.65
C CYS A 4 -10.36 -18.28 -11.58
N PHE A 5 -9.14 -18.61 -11.98
CA PHE A 5 -8.02 -18.72 -11.05
C PHE A 5 -7.70 -17.32 -10.52
N ALA A 6 -8.11 -17.04 -9.28
CA ALA A 6 -7.80 -15.79 -8.63
C ALA A 6 -6.34 -15.83 -8.15
N VAL A 7 -5.48 -15.02 -8.76
CA VAL A 7 -4.09 -14.85 -8.33
C VAL A 7 -4.06 -13.91 -7.13
N THR A 8 -3.56 -14.39 -5.99
CA THR A 8 -3.34 -13.56 -4.79
C THR A 8 -2.09 -12.69 -4.97
N ILE A 9 -2.17 -11.45 -4.49
CA ILE A 9 -1.05 -10.52 -4.46
C ILE A 9 -0.40 -10.54 -3.08
N TYR A 10 0.93 -10.65 -3.05
CA TYR A 10 1.69 -10.71 -1.81
C TYR A 10 2.51 -9.44 -1.58
N GLU A 11 3.62 -9.29 -2.29
CA GLU A 11 4.55 -8.17 -2.16
C GLU A 11 5.31 -7.90 -3.46
N GLY A 12 6.03 -6.78 -3.53
CA GLY A 12 7.01 -6.50 -4.58
C GLY A 12 8.43 -6.90 -4.14
N SER A 13 9.39 -6.81 -5.05
CA SER A 13 10.80 -7.14 -4.76
C SER A 13 11.38 -6.22 -3.67
N GLY A 14 11.41 -6.69 -2.43
CA GLY A 14 11.90 -5.95 -1.27
C GLY A 14 10.95 -4.86 -0.76
N THR A 15 9.67 -4.94 -1.10
CA THR A 15 8.67 -3.91 -0.74
C THR A 15 7.31 -4.51 -0.45
N ASN A 16 6.61 -4.04 0.58
CA ASN A 16 5.21 -4.38 0.79
C ASN A 16 4.28 -3.53 -0.07
N ILE A 17 3.06 -4.00 -0.29
CA ILE A 17 2.04 -3.33 -1.09
C ILE A 17 0.84 -2.89 -0.24
N PHE A 18 0.31 -1.74 -0.58
CA PHE A 18 -0.94 -1.20 -0.08
C PHE A 18 -1.81 -0.76 -1.26
N ALA A 19 -3.11 -0.91 -1.13
CA ALA A 19 -4.08 -0.49 -2.14
C ALA A 19 -5.33 0.10 -1.50
N VAL A 20 -5.91 1.13 -2.11
CA VAL A 20 -7.22 1.65 -1.72
C VAL A 20 -8.28 0.92 -2.56
N ILE A 21 -8.99 -0.02 -1.93
CA ILE A 21 -10.01 -0.86 -2.58
C ILE A 21 -11.31 -0.63 -1.84
N ASP A 22 -12.38 -0.27 -2.56
CA ASP A 22 -13.72 -0.06 -2.01
C ASP A 22 -13.71 0.87 -0.77
N ASN A 23 -12.95 1.98 -0.87
CA ASN A 23 -12.74 3.00 0.17
C ASN A 23 -12.12 2.47 1.48
N LYS A 24 -11.26 1.44 1.38
CA LYS A 24 -10.47 0.90 2.49
C LYS A 24 -9.01 0.77 2.08
N LEU A 25 -8.10 1.04 3.02
CA LEU A 25 -6.68 0.79 2.81
C LEU A 25 -6.39 -0.68 3.11
N VAL A 26 -6.04 -1.45 2.09
CA VAL A 26 -5.78 -2.89 2.19
C VAL A 26 -4.29 -3.16 2.06
N THR A 27 -3.73 -4.01 2.92
CA THR A 27 -2.38 -4.58 2.76
C THR A 27 -2.41 -6.08 3.03
N THR A 28 -1.54 -6.81 2.35
CA THR A 28 -1.45 -8.27 2.43
C THR A 28 -1.18 -8.73 3.86
N LYS A 29 -1.79 -9.86 4.26
CA LYS A 29 -1.64 -10.44 5.59
C LYS A 29 -0.55 -11.51 5.62
N SER A 30 -0.54 -12.39 4.64
CA SER A 30 0.22 -13.65 4.68
C SER A 30 1.24 -13.75 3.55
N ASN A 31 2.23 -14.63 3.69
CA ASN A 31 3.26 -14.94 2.68
C ASN A 31 4.05 -13.71 2.18
N ILE A 32 4.35 -12.78 3.11
CA ILE A 32 5.14 -11.59 2.86
C ILE A 32 6.23 -11.43 3.93
N VAL A 33 7.22 -10.61 3.64
CA VAL A 33 8.12 -10.09 4.67
C VAL A 33 7.36 -9.03 5.47
N TYR A 34 7.38 -9.14 6.81
CA TYR A 34 6.84 -8.13 7.71
C TYR A 34 7.78 -6.92 7.80
N GLY A 35 7.81 -6.10 6.74
CA GLY A 35 8.71 -4.97 6.61
C GLY A 35 8.52 -3.95 7.74
N ILE A 36 9.64 -3.42 8.25
CA ILE A 36 9.64 -2.42 9.32
C ILE A 36 8.83 -1.18 8.89
N THR A 37 9.06 -0.67 7.68
CA THR A 37 8.31 0.47 7.11
C THR A 37 6.81 0.22 7.10
N ARG A 38 6.36 -0.97 6.68
CA ARG A 38 4.95 -1.37 6.69
C ARG A 38 4.38 -1.36 8.11
N ASN A 39 5.10 -1.96 9.06
CA ASN A 39 4.63 -2.05 10.44
C ASN A 39 4.54 -0.66 11.08
N THR A 40 5.57 0.18 10.91
CA THR A 40 5.54 1.57 11.36
C THR A 40 4.36 2.32 10.78
N ILE A 41 4.11 2.20 9.47
CA ILE A 41 2.95 2.80 8.81
C ILE A 41 1.65 2.33 9.47
N LEU A 42 1.45 1.02 9.66
CA LEU A 42 0.26 0.48 10.31
C LEU A 42 0.05 0.97 11.75
N GLU A 43 1.13 1.26 12.47
CA GLU A 43 1.07 1.79 13.85
C GLU A 43 0.74 3.28 13.93
N ILE A 44 1.23 4.09 12.98
CA ILE A 44 1.12 5.55 13.03
C ILE A 44 -0.06 6.10 12.23
N LEU A 45 -0.59 5.32 11.28
CA LEU A 45 -1.56 5.82 10.33
C LEU A 45 -2.85 6.28 11.01
N ASN A 46 -3.26 7.49 10.65
CA ASN A 46 -4.56 8.04 10.96
C ASN A 46 -5.23 8.52 9.67
N LEU A 47 -6.08 7.69 9.08
CA LEU A 47 -6.79 7.97 7.84
C LEU A 47 -8.30 8.00 8.07
N PRO A 48 -9.07 8.75 7.25
CA PRO A 48 -10.54 8.75 7.34
C PRO A 48 -11.16 7.50 6.68
N ILE A 49 -10.38 6.45 6.42
CA ILE A 49 -10.83 5.18 5.83
C ILE A 49 -10.34 4.01 6.69
N PRO A 50 -11.10 2.90 6.76
CA PRO A 50 -10.67 1.70 7.47
C PRO A 50 -9.40 1.09 6.87
N ILE A 51 -8.60 0.45 7.72
CA ILE A 51 -7.44 -0.34 7.32
C ILE A 51 -7.79 -1.82 7.44
N GLU A 52 -7.57 -2.60 6.38
CA GLU A 52 -7.75 -4.05 6.37
C GLU A 52 -6.42 -4.76 6.11
N ILE A 53 -6.02 -5.63 7.04
CA ILE A 53 -4.88 -6.54 6.85
C ILE A 53 -5.44 -7.88 6.40
N ARG A 54 -5.51 -8.08 5.08
CA ARG A 54 -6.05 -9.29 4.45
C ARG A 54 -5.37 -9.56 3.12
N ASP A 55 -5.38 -10.81 2.71
CA ASP A 55 -4.97 -11.15 1.35
C ASP A 55 -6.02 -10.65 0.36
N PHE A 56 -5.57 -10.22 -0.81
CA PHE A 56 -6.41 -9.72 -1.89
C PHE A 56 -5.87 -10.20 -3.24
N THR A 57 -6.78 -10.29 -4.20
CA THR A 57 -6.51 -10.84 -5.52
C THR A 57 -6.04 -9.76 -6.51
N PHE A 58 -5.40 -10.18 -7.60
CA PHE A 58 -5.05 -9.28 -8.69
C PHE A 58 -6.28 -8.57 -9.28
N ASN A 59 -7.43 -9.27 -9.34
CA ASN A 59 -8.69 -8.67 -9.79
C ASN A 59 -9.19 -7.57 -8.84
N GLU A 60 -8.99 -7.71 -7.53
CA GLU A 60 -9.24 -6.63 -6.58
C GLU A 60 -8.26 -5.48 -6.76
N LEU A 61 -6.98 -5.78 -6.95
CA LEU A 61 -5.95 -4.76 -7.16
C LEU A 61 -6.22 -3.92 -8.43
N LEU A 62 -6.72 -4.54 -9.50
CA LEU A 62 -7.13 -3.83 -10.72
C LEU A 62 -8.30 -2.86 -10.52
N ARG A 63 -9.08 -3.01 -9.44
CA ARG A 63 -10.16 -2.09 -9.06
C ARG A 63 -9.71 -1.01 -8.08
N ALA A 64 -8.45 -1.04 -7.63
CA ALA A 64 -7.95 -0.07 -6.67
C ALA A 64 -7.92 1.34 -7.24
N THR A 65 -8.31 2.32 -6.43
CA THR A 65 -8.26 3.74 -6.80
C THR A 65 -6.88 4.36 -6.55
N GLU A 66 -6.12 3.78 -5.63
CA GLU A 66 -4.73 4.15 -5.33
C GLU A 66 -3.94 2.89 -4.99
N ILE A 67 -2.66 2.84 -5.37
CA ILE A 67 -1.74 1.77 -5.00
C ILE A 67 -0.42 2.42 -4.61
N PHE A 68 0.23 1.89 -3.58
CA PHE A 68 1.58 2.28 -3.23
C PHE A 68 2.36 1.10 -2.65
N ILE A 69 3.68 1.21 -2.74
CA ILE A 69 4.61 0.25 -2.17
C ILE A 69 5.45 0.91 -1.08
N THR A 70 5.91 0.09 -0.14
CA THR A 70 6.69 0.56 1.01
C THR A 70 7.93 -0.29 1.23
N GLY A 71 9.05 0.32 1.59
CA GLY A 71 10.30 -0.36 1.89
C GLY A 71 11.36 0.62 2.41
N SER A 72 12.46 0.12 2.96
CA SER A 72 13.47 0.99 3.60
C SER A 72 14.08 2.02 2.65
N ASN A 73 14.28 1.67 1.38
CA ASN A 73 14.82 2.60 0.37
C ASN A 73 13.73 3.36 -0.38
N SER A 74 12.52 2.83 -0.44
CA SER A 74 11.41 3.40 -1.21
C SER A 74 10.46 4.27 -0.37
N GLU A 75 10.60 4.21 0.96
CA GLU A 75 9.70 4.81 1.95
C GLU A 75 8.23 4.51 1.62
N VAL A 76 7.51 5.48 1.05
CA VAL A 76 6.15 5.36 0.51
C VAL A 76 6.17 5.83 -0.94
N ARG A 77 5.91 4.93 -1.89
CA ARG A 77 5.95 5.25 -3.32
C ARG A 77 4.67 4.85 -4.04
N GLY A 78 3.99 5.83 -4.63
CA GLY A 78 2.78 5.60 -5.42
C GLY A 78 3.03 4.82 -6.70
N VAL A 79 2.10 3.93 -7.03
CA VAL A 79 2.05 3.15 -8.26
C VAL A 79 0.87 3.64 -9.09
N ILE A 80 1.14 4.23 -10.25
CA ILE A 80 0.13 4.84 -11.12
C ILE A 80 -0.26 3.96 -12.31
N GLU A 81 0.46 2.87 -12.53
CA GLU A 81 0.22 1.94 -13.63
C GLU A 81 0.67 0.52 -13.24
N ILE A 82 -0.12 -0.48 -13.63
CA ILE A 82 0.21 -1.91 -13.49
C ILE A 82 -0.09 -2.60 -14.81
N ASN A 83 0.93 -3.25 -15.42
CA ASN A 83 0.81 -3.99 -16.67
C ASN A 83 0.11 -3.19 -17.79
N GLY A 84 0.50 -1.91 -17.98
CA GLY A 84 -0.11 -1.03 -18.99
C GLY A 84 -1.49 -0.50 -18.64
N LYS A 85 -2.04 -0.83 -17.46
CA LYS A 85 -3.32 -0.31 -16.98
C LYS A 85 -3.09 0.79 -15.95
N VAL A 86 -3.65 1.95 -16.23
CA VAL A 86 -3.64 3.10 -15.33
C VAL A 86 -4.40 2.78 -14.04
N VAL A 87 -3.80 3.10 -12.90
CA VAL A 87 -4.41 3.02 -11.57
C VAL A 87 -5.16 4.31 -11.30
N GLY A 88 -6.45 4.21 -10.95
CA GLY A 88 -7.29 5.38 -10.69
C GLY A 88 -7.28 6.38 -11.85
N ASN A 89 -6.72 7.56 -11.63
CA ASN A 89 -6.60 8.65 -12.62
C ASN A 89 -5.18 8.85 -13.14
N GLY A 90 -4.26 7.91 -12.91
CA GLY A 90 -2.86 7.99 -13.34
C GLY A 90 -2.01 8.98 -12.56
N LYS A 91 -2.48 9.43 -11.40
CA LYS A 91 -1.75 10.31 -10.49
C LYS A 91 -1.66 9.66 -9.10
N VAL A 92 -0.64 10.05 -8.34
CA VAL A 92 -0.54 9.68 -6.93
C VAL A 92 -1.73 10.28 -6.18
N GLY A 93 -2.52 9.42 -5.54
CA GLY A 93 -3.76 9.82 -4.91
C GLY A 93 -3.58 10.42 -3.51
N LYS A 94 -4.69 10.88 -2.93
CA LYS A 94 -4.70 11.64 -1.68
C LYS A 94 -4.31 10.79 -0.48
N PHE A 95 -4.73 9.53 -0.44
CA PHE A 95 -4.43 8.64 0.69
C PHE A 95 -2.95 8.26 0.68
N THR A 96 -2.39 8.01 -0.50
CA THR A 96 -0.97 7.75 -0.69
C THR A 96 -0.12 8.94 -0.23
N ASN A 97 -0.49 10.16 -0.63
CA ASN A 97 0.22 11.37 -0.20
C ASN A 97 0.12 11.59 1.32
N GLU A 98 -1.05 11.33 1.91
CA GLU A 98 -1.25 11.44 3.35
C GLU A 98 -0.41 10.41 4.12
N VAL A 99 -0.38 9.16 3.67
CA VAL A 99 0.48 8.11 4.24
C VAL A 99 1.96 8.51 4.18
N ALA A 100 2.41 9.00 3.01
CA ALA A 100 3.80 9.44 2.83
C ALA A 100 4.16 10.59 3.76
N LYS A 101 3.24 11.55 3.91
CA LYS A 101 3.41 12.68 4.83
C LYS A 101 3.50 12.23 6.29
N GLN A 102 2.55 11.43 6.77
CA GLN A 102 2.56 10.94 8.15
C GLN A 102 3.81 10.13 8.47
N TYR A 103 4.26 9.28 7.54
CA TYR A 103 5.50 8.53 7.69
C TYR A 103 6.73 9.43 7.77
N LYS A 104 6.83 10.41 6.87
CA LYS A 104 7.94 11.38 6.88
C LYS A 104 7.99 12.19 8.17
N ASP A 105 6.84 12.69 8.64
CA ASP A 105 6.73 13.45 9.88
C ASP A 105 7.16 12.61 11.09
N TYR A 106 6.80 11.32 11.11
CA TYR A 106 7.23 10.37 12.15
C TYR A 106 8.74 10.15 12.15
N VAL A 107 9.34 9.88 10.98
CA VAL A 107 10.80 9.67 10.85
C VAL A 107 11.55 10.90 11.32
N GLN A 108 11.15 12.10 10.85
CA GLN A 108 11.77 13.36 11.26
C GLN A 108 11.71 13.57 12.78
N LYS A 109 10.54 13.36 13.39
CA LYS A 109 10.36 13.50 14.84
C LYS A 109 11.29 12.61 15.67
N ILE A 110 11.66 11.44 15.16
CA ILE A 110 12.59 10.53 15.84
C ILE A 110 14.03 10.93 15.59
N THR A 111 14.38 11.34 14.36
CA THR A 111 15.73 11.79 14.02
C THR A 111 16.17 12.99 14.87
N TYR A 112 15.28 13.93 15.17
CA TYR A 112 15.60 15.12 16.00
C TYR A 112 15.57 14.86 17.52
N LYS A 113 15.34 13.63 17.97
CA LYS A 113 15.37 13.24 19.39
C LYS A 113 16.68 12.58 19.82
N ILE A 114 17.64 12.46 18.90
CA ILE A 114 18.96 11.85 19.12
C ILE A 114 19.99 12.95 19.35
#